data_AF-A0A960D2W0-F1
#
_entry.id   AF-A0A960D2W0-F1
#
_cell.length_a   1.000
_cell.length_b   1.000
_cell.length_c   1.000
_cell.angle_alpha   90.00
_cell.angle_beta   90.00
_cell.angle_gamma   90.00
#
_symmetry.space_group_name_H-M   'P 1'
#
loop_
_entity.id
_entity.type
_entity.pdbx_description
1 polymer ?
#
loop_
_entity_poly.entity_id
_entity_poly.type
_entity_poly.pdbx_seq_one_letter_code
_entity_poly.pdbx_strand_id
1 'polypeptide(L)'
;MNATEGELDFRGLAGQVTEIPFNADDLSREITKKLTHARYGWLTTVASTGIPAPALMWFYFDGATFTVYSPPRAGRVTHVFEHPEVSLHLESDGGGRGIVVVGGKA
;
A
#
# COMPACT_ATOMS: atom_id res chain seq x y z
N MET A 1 -33.82 11.15 -12.65
CA MET A 1 -33.83 9.78 -12.12
C MET A 1 -32.49 9.14 -12.47
N ASN A 2 -31.71 8.88 -11.41
CA ASN A 2 -30.56 7.99 -11.19
C ASN A 2 -29.63 7.66 -12.38
N ALA A 3 -28.42 8.23 -12.32
CA ALA A 3 -27.24 7.59 -12.87
C ALA A 3 -26.95 6.33 -12.04
N THR A 4 -26.90 5.18 -12.69
CA THR A 4 -26.54 3.90 -12.11
C THR A 4 -25.05 3.88 -11.76
N GLU A 5 -24.78 3.78 -10.46
CA GLU A 5 -23.50 3.31 -9.92
C GLU A 5 -23.18 1.92 -10.48
N GLY A 6 -21.91 1.71 -10.83
CA GLY A 6 -21.38 0.35 -11.00
C GLY A 6 -20.66 0.10 -12.31
N GLU A 7 -19.53 0.76 -12.54
CA GLU A 7 -18.39 0.12 -13.19
C GLU A 7 -17.12 0.94 -12.93
N LEU A 8 -16.47 0.70 -11.79
CA LEU A 8 -15.05 1.05 -11.65
C LEU A 8 -14.25 -0.21 -12.02
N ASP A 9 -13.95 -0.34 -13.30
CA ASP A 9 -13.08 -1.38 -13.85
C ASP A 9 -11.61 -1.02 -13.56
N PHE A 10 -11.08 -1.50 -12.44
CA PHE A 10 -9.65 -1.44 -12.14
C PHE A 10 -8.93 -2.71 -12.61
N ARG A 11 -8.90 -2.95 -13.92
CA ARG A 11 -7.97 -3.92 -14.54
C ARG A 11 -6.59 -3.30 -14.67
N GLY A 12 -5.82 -3.34 -13.58
CA GLY A 12 -4.40 -2.94 -13.59
C GLY A 12 -3.57 -3.85 -14.51
N LEU A 13 -3.02 -3.27 -15.58
CA LEU A 13 -2.06 -3.92 -16.47
C LEU A 13 -0.66 -4.01 -15.81
N ALA A 14 -0.06 -5.19 -15.91
CA ALA A 14 1.37 -5.49 -15.82
C ALA A 14 2.15 -4.91 -14.62
N GLY A 15 1.91 -5.48 -13.44
CA GLY A 15 2.77 -5.45 -12.27
C GLY A 15 2.21 -6.47 -11.30
N GLN A 16 3.04 -7.35 -10.74
CA GLN A 16 2.60 -8.48 -9.94
C GLN A 16 1.84 -7.98 -8.68
N VAL A 17 0.51 -7.94 -8.75
CA VAL A 17 -0.35 -7.66 -7.59
C VAL A 17 -0.33 -8.93 -6.74
N THR A 18 0.26 -8.85 -5.56
CA THR A 18 0.24 -9.97 -4.63
C THR A 18 -1.06 -9.85 -3.82
N GLU A 19 -2.12 -10.53 -4.27
CA GLU A 19 -3.36 -10.72 -3.49
C GLU A 19 -3.18 -11.75 -2.34
N ILE A 20 -1.97 -12.31 -2.20
CA ILE A 20 -1.59 -13.19 -1.10
C ILE A 20 -1.22 -12.32 0.11
N PRO A 21 -1.58 -12.72 1.35
CA PRO A 21 -1.03 -12.06 2.53
C PRO A 21 0.50 -11.99 2.40
N PHE A 22 1.04 -10.77 2.55
CA PHE A 22 2.47 -10.53 2.49
C PHE A 22 3.23 -11.53 3.37
N ASN A 23 4.07 -12.35 2.75
CA ASN A 23 5.04 -13.19 3.44
C ASN A 23 6.43 -12.75 3.01
N ALA A 24 7.24 -12.33 3.98
CA ALA A 24 8.57 -11.82 3.68
C ALA A 24 9.57 -12.91 3.24
N ASP A 25 9.30 -14.18 3.58
CA ASP A 25 10.15 -15.31 3.22
C ASP A 25 10.18 -15.57 1.71
N ASP A 26 9.13 -15.13 0.98
CA ASP A 26 8.97 -15.34 -0.46
C ASP A 26 9.54 -14.17 -1.30
N LEU A 27 10.15 -13.16 -0.66
CA LEU A 27 10.66 -11.98 -1.36
C LEU A 27 11.96 -12.27 -2.10
N SER A 28 12.04 -11.80 -3.35
CA SER A 28 13.30 -11.80 -4.08
C SER A 28 14.30 -10.86 -3.40
N ARG A 29 15.61 -11.17 -3.52
CA ARG A 29 16.67 -10.29 -2.99
C ARG A 29 16.59 -8.86 -3.49
N GLU A 30 16.11 -8.66 -4.71
CA GLU A 30 15.93 -7.33 -5.30
C GLU A 30 14.82 -6.55 -4.58
N ILE A 31 13.67 -7.19 -4.34
CA ILE A 31 12.54 -6.57 -3.62
C ILE A 31 12.93 -6.29 -2.17
N THR A 32 13.56 -7.25 -1.48
CA THR A 32 14.07 -7.05 -0.12
C THR A 32 15.03 -5.86 -0.05
N LYS A 33 15.95 -5.73 -1.02
CA LYS A 33 16.85 -4.58 -1.10
C LYS A 33 16.08 -3.28 -1.31
N LYS A 34 15.09 -3.27 -2.22
CA LYS A 34 14.30 -2.06 -2.49
C LYS A 34 13.49 -1.62 -1.27
N LEU A 35 12.85 -2.55 -0.57
CA LEU A 35 12.07 -2.27 0.64
C LEU A 35 12.95 -1.78 1.80
N THR A 36 14.14 -2.34 1.99
CA THR A 36 15.05 -1.93 3.06
C THR A 36 15.76 -0.60 2.80
N HIS A 37 15.92 -0.19 1.54
CA HIS A 37 16.58 1.09 1.18
C HIS A 37 15.60 2.25 0.98
N ALA A 38 14.37 1.96 0.57
CA ALA A 38 13.35 2.99 0.40
C ALA A 38 13.04 3.68 1.73
N ARG A 39 12.93 5.00 1.69
CA ARG A 39 12.55 5.82 2.86
C ARG A 39 11.09 6.23 2.84
N TYR A 40 10.50 6.32 1.65
CA TYR A 40 9.13 6.73 1.48
C TYR A 40 8.37 5.72 0.63
N GLY A 41 7.10 5.55 0.94
CA GLY A 41 6.13 4.80 0.15
C GLY A 41 4.77 5.46 0.27
N TRP A 42 3.92 5.22 -0.71
CA TRP A 42 2.53 5.64 -0.65
C TRP A 42 1.76 4.60 0.14
N LEU A 43 1.28 4.99 1.32
CA LEU A 43 0.34 4.20 2.10
C LEU A 43 -1.07 4.59 1.68
N THR A 44 -1.83 3.63 1.17
CA THR A 44 -3.25 3.79 0.88
C THR A 44 -4.05 3.10 1.97
N THR A 45 -4.84 3.92 2.67
CA THR A 45 -5.83 3.47 3.66
C THR A 45 -7.24 3.67 3.09
N VAL A 46 -8.26 3.08 3.71
CA VAL A 46 -9.65 3.31 3.31
C VAL A 46 -10.30 4.25 4.32
N ALA A 47 -10.76 5.41 3.88
CA ALA A 47 -11.47 6.35 4.74
C ALA A 47 -12.82 5.77 5.19
N SER A 48 -13.41 6.31 6.27
CA SER A 48 -14.74 5.88 6.76
C SER A 48 -15.86 6.02 5.73
N THR A 49 -15.65 6.84 4.69
CA THR A 49 -16.56 6.97 3.54
C THR A 49 -16.41 5.85 2.50
N GLY A 50 -15.48 4.92 2.70
CA GLY A 50 -15.10 3.89 1.72
C GLY A 50 -14.11 4.36 0.64
N ILE A 51 -13.70 5.63 0.65
CA ILE A 51 -12.82 6.20 -0.37
C ILE A 51 -11.34 5.88 -0.04
N PRO A 52 -10.55 5.34 -0.98
CA PRO A 52 -9.11 5.18 -0.80
C PRO A 52 -8.42 6.53 -0.57
N ALA A 53 -7.60 6.61 0.46
CA ALA A 53 -6.86 7.80 0.88
C ALA A 53 -5.34 7.53 0.81
N PRO A 54 -4.71 7.70 -0.37
CA PRO A 54 -3.27 7.55 -0.53
C PRO A 54 -2.52 8.73 0.08
N ALA A 55 -1.40 8.45 0.75
CA ALA A 55 -0.49 9.47 1.25
C ALA A 55 0.96 8.99 1.23
N LEU A 56 1.87 9.85 0.77
CA LEU A 56 3.31 9.60 0.86
C LEU A 56 3.74 9.62 2.33
N MET A 57 4.39 8.54 2.76
CA MET A 57 4.78 8.32 4.15
C MET A 57 6.18 7.78 4.25
N TRP A 58 6.86 8.18 5.31
CA TRP A 58 8.04 7.46 5.73
C TRP A 58 7.65 6.11 6.35
N PHE A 59 8.45 5.08 6.10
CA PHE A 59 8.27 3.76 6.71
C PHE A 59 9.62 3.11 7.03
N TYR A 60 9.56 2.09 7.88
CA TYR A 60 10.66 1.17 8.13
C TYR A 60 10.23 -0.26 7.82
N PHE A 61 11.10 -1.04 7.18
CA PHE A 61 10.90 -2.46 6.93
C PHE A 61 12.05 -3.24 7.56
N ASP A 62 11.73 -4.18 8.45
CA ASP A 62 12.71 -4.97 9.22
C ASP A 62 13.03 -6.34 8.59
N GLY A 63 12.41 -6.65 7.46
CA GLY A 63 12.50 -7.97 6.83
C GLY A 63 11.28 -8.86 7.08
N ALA A 64 10.31 -8.42 7.89
CA ALA A 64 9.07 -9.15 8.15
C ALA A 64 7.85 -8.24 8.26
N THR A 65 8.01 -7.01 8.76
CA THR A 65 6.93 -6.08 9.05
C THR A 65 7.24 -4.66 8.59
N PHE A 66 6.18 -3.92 8.25
CA PHE A 66 6.26 -2.50 7.94
C PHE A 66 5.83 -1.68 9.15
N THR A 67 6.68 -0.76 9.59
CA THR A 67 6.34 0.22 10.64
C THR A 67 6.16 1.59 10.02
N VAL A 68 4.98 2.19 10.21
CA VAL A 68 4.66 3.56 9.80
C VAL A 68 4.31 4.37 11.04
N TYR A 69 5.00 5.49 11.24
CA TYR A 69 4.69 6.41 12.35
C TYR A 69 3.67 7.45 11.90
N SER A 70 2.66 7.69 12.73
CA SER A 70 1.65 8.71 12.49
C SER A 70 1.30 9.47 13.77
N PRO A 71 0.98 10.77 13.69
CA PRO A 71 0.35 11.46 14.81
C PRO A 71 -0.94 10.73 15.23
N PRO A 72 -1.22 10.60 16.54
CA PRO A 72 -2.32 9.76 17.03
C PRO A 72 -3.72 10.21 16.58
N ARG A 73 -3.87 11.45 16.08
CA ARG A 73 -5.13 12.02 15.59
C ARG A 73 -5.18 12.18 14.06
N ALA A 74 -4.21 11.64 13.34
CA ALA A 74 -4.26 11.66 11.88
C ALA A 74 -5.41 10.76 11.39
N GLY A 75 -6.14 11.19 10.35
CA GLY A 75 -7.28 10.42 9.81
C GLY A 75 -6.94 8.97 9.47
N ARG A 76 -5.72 8.71 8.96
CA ARG A 76 -5.23 7.36 8.68
C ARG A 76 -5.22 6.41 9.89
N VAL A 77 -5.06 6.93 11.11
CA VAL A 77 -5.13 6.14 12.34
C VAL A 77 -6.55 5.63 12.54
N THR A 78 -7.55 6.51 12.40
CA THR A 78 -8.96 6.12 12.38
C THR A 78 -9.24 5.13 11.25
N HIS A 79 -8.72 5.39 10.04
CA HIS A 79 -8.94 4.53 8.89
C HIS A 79 -8.50 3.09 9.15
N VAL A 80 -7.30 2.85 9.68
CA VAL A 80 -6.81 1.47 9.91
C VAL A 80 -7.55 0.75 11.04
N PHE A 81 -8.12 1.47 12.01
CA PHE A 81 -8.96 0.85 13.03
C PHE A 81 -10.34 0.43 12.50
N GLU A 82 -10.90 1.18 11.55
CA GLU A 82 -12.20 0.87 10.94
C GLU A 82 -12.08 -0.11 9.76
N HIS A 83 -11.02 0.05 8.97
CA HIS A 83 -10.70 -0.68 7.75
C HIS A 83 -9.21 -1.06 7.77
N PRO A 84 -8.84 -2.21 8.37
CA PRO A 84 -7.45 -2.60 8.55
C PRO A 84 -6.74 -2.93 7.22
N GLU A 85 -7.49 -3.19 6.14
CA GLU A 85 -6.93 -3.44 4.82
C GLU A 85 -6.21 -2.20 4.25
N VAL A 86 -4.92 -2.34 4.00
CA VAL A 86 -4.06 -1.27 3.48
C VAL A 86 -3.18 -1.79 2.35
N SER A 87 -2.65 -0.84 1.56
CA SER A 87 -1.55 -1.12 0.63
C SER A 87 -0.42 -0.10 0.77
N LEU A 88 0.81 -0.58 0.67
CA LEU A 88 2.01 0.24 0.55
C LEU A 88 2.60 0.08 -0.85
N HIS A 89 2.80 1.17 -1.58
CA HIS A 89 3.52 1.14 -2.85
C HIS A 89 4.82 1.93 -2.79
N LEU A 90 5.86 1.43 -3.46
CA LEU A 90 7.11 2.17 -3.69
C LEU A 90 7.14 2.78 -5.07
N GLU A 91 7.72 3.97 -5.17
CA GLU A 91 7.92 4.66 -6.44
C GLU A 91 8.60 3.75 -7.49
N SER A 92 8.18 3.91 -8.74
CA SER A 92 8.85 3.26 -9.87
C SER A 92 10.25 3.84 -10.09
N ASP A 93 11.03 3.21 -10.95
CA ASP A 93 12.33 3.74 -11.40
C ASP A 93 12.24 4.98 -12.31
N GLY A 94 11.07 5.63 -12.39
CA GLY A 94 10.75 6.72 -13.32
C GLY A 94 10.39 6.26 -14.73
N GLY A 95 10.62 4.98 -15.06
CA GLY A 95 10.27 4.35 -16.33
C GLY A 95 9.11 3.37 -16.24
N GLY A 96 8.37 3.36 -15.12
CA GLY A 96 7.26 2.45 -14.88
C GLY A 96 7.67 1.00 -14.57
N ARG A 97 8.94 0.74 -14.22
CA ARG A 97 9.41 -0.60 -13.85
C ARG A 97 9.73 -0.70 -12.36
N GLY A 98 9.94 -1.94 -11.91
CA GLY A 98 10.33 -2.26 -10.53
C GLY A 98 9.26 -1.85 -9.53
N ILE A 99 7.99 -1.82 -9.94
CA ILE A 99 6.87 -1.45 -9.08
C ILE A 99 6.75 -2.50 -7.98
N VAL A 100 6.71 -2.04 -6.73
CA VAL A 100 6.48 -2.89 -5.56
C VAL A 100 5.21 -2.40 -4.90
N VAL A 101 4.21 -3.28 -4.79
CA VAL A 101 2.97 -3.04 -4.06
C VAL A 101 2.82 -4.18 -3.07
N VAL A 102 2.60 -3.83 -1.80
CA VAL A 102 2.38 -4.77 -0.71
C VAL A 102 1.00 -4.50 -0.12
N GLY A 103 0.11 -5.49 -0.18
CA GLY A 103 -1.17 -5.48 0.52
C GLY A 103 -1.04 -6.17 1.88
N GLY A 104 -1.81 -5.71 2.86
CA GLY A 104 -1.81 -6.33 4.18
C GLY A 104 -2.84 -5.72 5.12
N LYS A 105 -2.73 -6.09 6.39
CA LYS A 105 -3.47 -5.49 7.50
C LYS A 105 -2.54 -4.65 8.36
N ALA A 106 -3.00 -3.47 8.76
CA ALA A 106 -2.34 -2.61 9.72
C ALA A 106 -2.73 -2.94 11.16
#